data_AF-A0A1Z2LDG0-F1
#
_entry.id   AF-A0A1Z2LDG0-F1
#
_cell.length_a   1.000
_cell.length_b   1.000
_cell.length_c   1.000
_cell.angle_alpha   90.00
_cell.angle_beta   90.00
_cell.angle_gamma   90.00
#
_symmetry.space_group_name_H-M   'P 1'
#
loop_
_entity.id
_entity.type
_entity.pdbx_description
1 polymer ?
#
loop_
_entity_poly.entity_id
_entity_poly.type
_entity_poly.pdbx_seq_one_letter_code
_entity_poly.pdbx_strand_id
1 'polypeptide(L)'
;MTPAWAVLRVLLVVIRPRGWRLTGFRLVTADKHYTTTYGDKSLEHGSTYNRVRIQVELERSDPTAFWKLTTPLYLAVLIATSTFLVSSHREELATAERLEGLHSRLGVLGGGLFVVVLNMQQADTVITSAVGLTLIDRLHLTTLVFLLLAVAGTVLSWRWTTRGGSIVRAERVSHRGAWAGLAAYALACGGLVLLAAWR
;
A
#
# COMPACT_ATOMS: atom_id res chain seq x y z
N MET A 1 5.24 44.94 27.17
CA MET A 1 6.09 43.73 27.06
C MET A 1 5.16 42.52 27.08
N THR A 2 4.90 41.91 25.93
CA THR A 2 4.11 40.68 25.85
C THR A 2 4.92 39.53 26.43
N PRO A 3 4.35 38.75 27.37
CA PRO A 3 5.12 37.70 28.04
C PRO A 3 5.43 36.56 27.06
N ALA A 4 6.63 35.97 27.18
CA ALA A 4 7.15 34.94 26.26
C ALA A 4 6.21 33.72 26.08
N TRP A 5 5.36 33.42 27.08
CA TRP A 5 4.35 32.37 26.99
C TRP A 5 3.19 32.70 26.04
N ALA A 6 2.86 33.98 25.84
CA ALA A 6 1.83 34.41 24.91
C ALA A 6 2.30 34.25 23.45
N VAL A 7 3.59 34.50 23.18
CA VAL A 7 4.22 34.26 21.87
C VAL A 7 4.27 32.76 21.56
N LEU A 8 4.58 31.92 22.56
CA LEU A 8 4.57 30.45 22.42
C LEU A 8 3.17 29.90 22.08
N ARG A 9 2.11 30.46 22.69
CA ARG A 9 0.72 30.08 22.40
C ARG A 9 0.30 30.46 20.97
N VAL A 10 0.67 31.65 20.51
CA VAL A 10 0.36 32.11 19.15
C VAL A 10 1.11 31.28 18.11
N LEU A 11 2.38 30.94 18.34
CA LEU A 11 3.15 30.04 17.47
C LEU A 11 2.55 28.62 17.43
N LEU A 12 2.17 28.04 18.57
CA LEU A 12 1.59 26.69 18.63
C LEU A 12 0.20 26.58 17.98
N VAL A 13 -0.58 27.66 17.93
CA VAL A 13 -1.89 27.70 17.23
C VAL A 13 -1.70 27.81 15.72
N VAL A 14 -0.63 28.44 15.24
CA VAL A 14 -0.35 28.64 13.80
C VAL A 14 0.32 27.41 13.16
N ILE A 15 1.03 26.57 13.92
CA ILE A 15 1.78 25.41 13.38
C ILE A 15 0.96 24.09 13.42
N ARG A 16 -0.38 24.15 13.40
CA ARG A 16 -1.22 22.95 13.21
C ARG A 16 -1.69 22.85 11.76
N PRO A 17 -0.88 22.31 10.83
CA PRO A 17 -1.38 22.00 9.50
C PRO A 17 -2.57 21.06 9.63
N ARG A 18 -3.66 21.37 8.91
CA ARG A 18 -4.88 20.56 8.94
C ARG A 18 -4.55 19.10 8.60
N GLY A 19 -5.08 18.16 9.38
CA GLY A 19 -4.84 16.72 9.20
C GLY A 19 -3.57 16.19 9.87
N TRP A 20 -2.90 16.99 10.70
CA TRP A 20 -1.72 16.59 11.47
C TRP A 20 -1.87 16.93 12.95
N ARG A 21 -1.43 16.01 13.80
CA ARG A 21 -1.32 16.16 15.25
C ARG A 21 0.14 16.31 15.62
N LEU A 22 0.44 17.33 16.43
CA LEU A 22 1.78 17.56 16.96
C LEU A 22 1.99 16.64 18.17
N THR A 23 2.96 15.74 18.08
CA THR A 23 3.25 14.73 19.11
C THR A 23 4.44 15.12 19.99
N GLY A 24 5.35 15.95 19.46
CA GLY A 24 6.55 16.37 20.17
C GLY A 24 7.11 17.70 19.68
N PHE A 25 7.73 18.44 20.59
CA PHE A 25 8.45 19.67 20.28
C PHE A 25 9.72 19.72 21.11
N ARG A 26 10.88 19.85 20.46
CA ARG A 26 12.19 19.95 21.11
C ARG A 26 13.02 21.07 20.52
N LEU A 27 13.65 21.85 21.39
CA LEU A 27 14.75 22.75 21.03
C LEU A 27 16.07 22.07 21.38
N VAL A 28 16.96 21.97 20.39
CA VAL A 28 18.29 21.38 20.57
C VAL A 28 19.33 22.40 20.14
N THR A 29 20.18 22.85 21.06
CA THR A 29 21.37 23.62 20.73
C THR A 29 22.41 22.68 20.14
N ALA A 30 22.91 23.02 18.95
CA ALA A 30 23.91 22.23 18.27
C ALA A 30 24.88 23.15 17.55
N ASP A 31 26.16 22.83 17.60
CA ASP A 31 27.15 23.57 16.83
C ASP A 31 27.17 23.00 15.41
N LYS A 32 27.18 23.91 14.43
CA LYS A 32 27.34 23.52 13.04
C LYS A 32 28.68 23.99 12.54
N HIS A 33 29.52 23.01 12.23
CA HIS A 33 30.75 23.25 11.52
C HIS A 33 30.46 23.40 10.01
N TYR A 34 31.06 24.42 9.42
CA TYR A 34 31.01 24.72 8.00
C TYR A 34 32.42 24.68 7.44
N THR A 35 32.58 24.04 6.30
CA THR A 35 33.87 23.99 5.56
C THR A 35 34.24 25.33 4.91
N THR A 36 33.34 26.32 4.96
CA THR A 36 33.52 27.69 4.46
C THR A 36 33.68 28.64 5.64
N THR A 37 34.51 29.68 5.46
CA THR A 37 34.74 30.76 6.43
C THR A 37 33.85 31.98 6.19
N TYR A 38 32.96 31.93 5.18
CA TYR A 38 32.06 33.03 4.79
C TYR A 38 32.75 34.38 4.57
N GLY A 39 34.03 34.36 4.18
CA GLY A 39 34.82 35.58 3.93
C GLY A 39 35.49 36.17 5.17
N ASP A 40 35.39 35.51 6.32
CA ASP A 40 36.18 35.85 7.51
C ASP A 40 37.64 35.42 7.29
N LYS A 41 38.53 36.41 7.21
CA LYS A 41 39.97 36.21 6.99
C LYS A 41 40.72 35.75 8.24
N SER A 42 40.09 35.77 9.41
CA SER A 42 40.68 35.30 10.66
C SER A 42 40.60 33.78 10.85
N LEU A 43 39.84 33.10 10.00
CA LEU A 43 39.60 31.66 10.05
C LEU A 43 40.23 30.98 8.83
N GLU A 44 41.01 29.92 9.04
CA GLU A 44 41.75 29.26 7.94
C GLU A 44 41.09 27.97 7.42
N HIS A 45 40.38 27.22 8.28
CA HIS A 45 39.95 25.84 7.98
C HIS A 45 38.43 25.62 8.08
N GLY A 46 37.64 26.70 7.94
CA GLY A 46 36.19 26.68 8.11
C GLY A 46 35.73 27.44 9.36
N SER A 47 34.43 27.45 9.61
CA SER A 47 33.80 28.20 10.69
C SER A 47 32.82 27.35 11.48
N THR A 48 32.76 27.55 12.79
CA THR A 48 31.80 26.88 13.67
C THR A 48 30.89 27.92 14.29
N TYR A 49 29.58 27.73 14.11
CA TYR A 49 28.58 28.62 14.69
C TYR A 49 27.56 27.83 15.51
N ASN A 50 27.11 28.45 16.59
CA ASN A 50 26.02 27.92 17.41
C ASN A 50 24.73 27.96 16.59
N ARG A 51 23.99 26.86 16.57
CA ARG A 51 22.67 26.77 15.93
C ARG A 51 21.65 26.26 16.94
N VAL A 52 20.46 26.83 16.89
CA VAL A 52 19.28 26.25 17.54
C VAL A 52 18.51 25.43 16.51
N ARG A 53 18.34 24.13 16.76
CA ARG A 53 17.52 23.23 15.96
C ARG A 53 16.17 23.05 16.64
N ILE A 54 15.10 23.42 15.95
CA ILE A 54 13.72 23.16 16.38
C ILE A 54 13.28 21.87 15.71
N GLN A 55 12.94 20.86 16.52
CA GLN A 55 12.40 19.58 16.07
C GLN A 55 10.92 19.52 16.44
N VAL A 56 10.08 19.29 15.44
CA VAL A 56 8.64 19.14 15.61
C VAL A 56 8.26 17.75 15.10
N GLU A 57 7.72 16.93 15.98
CA GLU A 57 7.21 15.61 15.63
C GLU A 57 5.72 15.74 15.30
N LEU A 58 5.34 15.22 14.13
CA LEU A 58 3.99 15.31 13.58
C LEU A 58 3.50 13.91 13.21
N GLU A 59 2.25 13.63 13.52
CA GLU A 59 1.55 12.40 13.16
C GLU A 59 0.30 12.74 12.37
N ARG A 60 -0.08 11.92 11.38
CA ARG A 60 -1.35 12.10 10.66
C ARG A 60 -2.52 11.90 11.62
N SER A 61 -3.48 12.82 11.62
CA SER A 61 -4.65 12.76 12.50
C SER A 61 -5.82 11.93 11.94
N ASP A 62 -5.70 11.41 10.72
CA ASP A 62 -6.78 10.69 10.03
C ASP A 62 -6.47 9.19 9.87
N PRO A 63 -6.93 8.34 10.79
CA PRO A 63 -6.79 6.89 10.65
C PRO A 63 -7.67 6.33 9.52
N THR A 64 -8.66 7.08 9.01
CA THR A 64 -9.53 6.64 7.91
C THR A 64 -8.83 6.70 6.56
N ALA A 65 -7.74 7.46 6.44
CA ALA A 65 -6.95 7.55 5.21
C ALA A 65 -6.40 6.19 4.77
N PHE A 66 -5.94 5.36 5.72
CA PHE A 66 -5.50 4.01 5.43
C PHE A 66 -6.62 3.21 4.75
N TRP A 67 -7.80 3.15 5.37
CA TRP A 67 -8.93 2.40 4.85
C TRP A 67 -9.40 2.89 3.49
N LYS A 68 -9.42 4.21 3.24
CA LYS A 68 -9.77 4.77 1.94
C LYS A 68 -8.81 4.32 0.83
N LEU A 69 -7.53 4.20 1.18
CA LEU A 69 -6.48 3.81 0.23
C LEU A 69 -6.33 2.29 0.08
N THR A 70 -6.87 1.48 0.99
CA THR A 70 -6.72 0.01 0.94
C THR A 70 -8.02 -0.75 0.67
N THR A 71 -9.20 -0.16 0.87
CA THR A 71 -10.49 -0.83 0.66
C THR A 71 -10.67 -1.38 -0.77
N PRO A 72 -10.31 -0.65 -1.85
CA PRO A 72 -10.43 -1.17 -3.21
C PRO A 72 -9.63 -2.45 -3.46
N LEU A 73 -8.48 -2.62 -2.79
CA LEU A 73 -7.62 -3.78 -2.88
C LEU A 73 -8.33 -5.02 -2.32
N TYR A 74 -8.88 -4.89 -1.10
CA TYR A 74 -9.61 -5.98 -0.45
C TYR A 74 -10.86 -6.35 -1.24
N LEU A 75 -11.58 -5.35 -1.77
CA LEU A 75 -12.75 -5.60 -2.61
C LEU A 75 -12.38 -6.35 -3.90
N ALA A 76 -11.29 -5.95 -4.58
CA ALA A 76 -10.79 -6.62 -5.76
C ALA A 76 -10.44 -8.09 -5.48
N VAL A 77 -9.77 -8.38 -4.35
CA VAL A 77 -9.43 -9.75 -3.93
C VAL A 77 -10.67 -10.58 -3.61
N LEU A 78 -11.65 -10.02 -2.89
CA LEU A 78 -12.88 -10.73 -2.55
C LEU A 78 -13.69 -11.07 -3.81
N ILE A 79 -13.84 -10.12 -4.73
CA ILE A 79 -14.52 -10.34 -6.00
C ILE A 79 -13.73 -11.35 -6.86
N ALA A 80 -12.41 -11.22 -6.97
CA ALA A 80 -11.59 -12.17 -7.71
C ALA A 80 -11.72 -13.59 -7.12
N THR A 81 -11.65 -13.73 -5.80
CA THR A 81 -11.75 -15.02 -5.12
C THR A 81 -13.12 -15.65 -5.33
N SER A 82 -14.20 -14.86 -5.23
CA SER A 82 -15.57 -15.38 -5.40
C SER A 82 -15.78 -16.03 -6.76
N THR A 83 -15.08 -15.58 -7.82
CA THR A 83 -15.17 -16.19 -9.16
C THR A 83 -14.72 -17.66 -9.20
N PHE A 84 -13.88 -18.08 -8.24
CA PHE A 84 -13.42 -19.47 -8.08
C PHE A 84 -14.25 -20.26 -7.06
N LEU A 85 -15.05 -19.59 -6.23
CA LEU A 85 -15.94 -20.21 -5.24
C LEU A 85 -17.31 -20.53 -5.83
N VAL A 86 -17.79 -19.72 -6.77
CA VAL A 86 -19.04 -19.99 -7.49
C VAL A 86 -18.84 -21.24 -8.34
N SER A 87 -19.45 -22.34 -7.90
CA SER A 87 -19.31 -23.65 -8.52
C SER A 87 -20.00 -23.69 -9.88
N SER A 88 -19.27 -24.13 -10.90
CA SER A 88 -19.82 -24.43 -12.22
C SER A 88 -20.33 -25.86 -12.20
N HIS A 89 -21.48 -26.07 -11.55
CA HIS A 89 -22.07 -27.40 -11.25
C HIS A 89 -22.64 -28.14 -12.47
N ARG A 90 -22.14 -27.90 -13.69
CA ARG A 90 -22.61 -28.62 -14.88
C ARG A 90 -21.46 -29.43 -15.45
N GLU A 91 -21.52 -30.75 -15.23
CA GLU A 91 -20.53 -31.71 -15.72
C GLU A 91 -20.49 -31.82 -17.25
N GLU A 92 -21.33 -31.08 -17.97
CA GLU A 92 -21.49 -31.16 -19.42
C GLU A 92 -21.75 -29.78 -20.06
N LEU A 93 -21.02 -28.74 -19.65
CA LEU A 93 -21.05 -27.47 -20.42
C LEU A 93 -20.37 -27.68 -21.78
N ALA A 94 -21.05 -27.25 -22.84
CA ALA A 94 -20.46 -27.22 -24.18
C ALA A 94 -19.18 -26.37 -24.19
N THR A 95 -18.25 -26.64 -25.11
CA THR A 95 -16.96 -25.91 -25.21
C THR A 95 -17.16 -24.38 -25.27
N ALA A 96 -18.26 -23.92 -25.87
CA ALA A 96 -18.63 -22.51 -25.93
C ALA A 96 -18.91 -21.89 -24.55
N GLU A 97 -19.71 -22.54 -23.70
CA GLU A 97 -20.05 -22.02 -22.37
C GLU A 97 -18.84 -22.02 -21.42
N ARG A 98 -17.91 -22.96 -21.60
CA ARG A 98 -16.63 -22.98 -20.88
C ARG A 98 -15.72 -21.81 -21.27
N LEU A 99 -15.71 -21.45 -22.55
CA LEU A 99 -14.96 -20.30 -23.05
C LEU A 99 -15.56 -19.00 -22.51
N GLU A 100 -16.89 -18.90 -22.44
CA GLU A 100 -17.57 -17.75 -21.84
C GLU A 100 -17.25 -17.60 -20.34
N GLY A 101 -17.28 -18.71 -19.58
CA GLY A 101 -16.87 -18.71 -18.17
C GLY A 101 -15.40 -18.28 -17.98
N LEU A 102 -14.50 -18.71 -18.87
CA LEU A 102 -13.12 -18.26 -18.89
C LEU A 102 -13.02 -16.74 -19.14
N HIS A 103 -13.69 -16.24 -20.17
CA HIS A 103 -13.67 -14.82 -20.54
C HIS A 103 -14.24 -13.94 -19.43
N SER A 104 -15.34 -14.37 -18.80
CA SER A 104 -15.94 -13.68 -17.65
C SER A 104 -14.95 -13.58 -16.49
N ARG A 105 -14.29 -14.68 -16.11
CA ARG A 105 -13.27 -14.69 -15.05
C ARG A 105 -12.08 -13.79 -15.39
N LEU A 106 -11.55 -13.89 -16.61
CA LEU A 106 -10.45 -13.03 -17.06
C LEU A 106 -10.86 -11.55 -17.09
N GLY A 107 -12.11 -11.24 -17.46
CA GLY A 107 -12.65 -9.89 -17.41
C GLY A 107 -12.70 -9.34 -15.99
N VAL A 108 -13.19 -10.12 -15.02
CA VAL A 108 -13.20 -9.73 -13.59
C VAL A 108 -11.78 -9.55 -13.05
N LEU A 109 -10.87 -10.47 -13.33
CA LEU A 109 -9.47 -10.39 -12.88
C LEU A 109 -8.73 -9.21 -13.52
N GLY A 110 -8.94 -8.97 -14.82
CA GLY A 110 -8.40 -7.82 -15.54
C GLY A 110 -8.94 -6.50 -15.01
N GLY A 111 -10.24 -6.43 -14.74
CA GLY A 111 -10.87 -5.28 -14.07
C GLY A 111 -10.29 -5.03 -12.68
N GLY A 112 -10.08 -6.08 -11.89
CA GLY A 112 -9.44 -6.00 -10.58
C GLY A 112 -8.00 -5.46 -10.67
N LEU A 113 -7.19 -5.95 -11.61
CA LEU A 113 -5.83 -5.45 -11.84
C LEU A 113 -5.84 -3.96 -12.16
N PHE A 114 -6.74 -3.54 -13.06
CA PHE A 114 -6.87 -2.15 -13.46
C PHE A 114 -7.30 -1.25 -12.28
N VAL A 115 -8.29 -1.67 -11.49
CA VAL A 115 -8.74 -0.96 -10.29
C VAL A 115 -7.59 -0.76 -9.30
N VAL A 116 -6.78 -1.78 -9.06
CA VAL A 116 -5.65 -1.69 -8.12
C VAL A 116 -4.57 -0.75 -8.64
N VAL A 117 -4.24 -0.79 -9.93
CA VAL A 117 -3.27 0.15 -10.53
C VAL A 117 -3.77 1.60 -10.45
N LEU A 118 -5.03 1.84 -10.81
CA LEU A 118 -5.61 3.18 -10.68
C LEU A 118 -5.63 3.67 -9.23
N ASN A 119 -5.96 2.78 -8.28
CA ASN A 119 -5.97 3.14 -6.88
C ASN A 119 -4.55 3.46 -6.36
N MET A 120 -3.53 2.75 -6.85
CA MET A 120 -2.12 3.05 -6.54
C MET A 120 -1.73 4.44 -7.03
N GLN A 121 -2.07 4.79 -8.28
CA GLN A 121 -1.82 6.14 -8.82
C GLN A 121 -2.51 7.23 -8.02
N GLN A 122 -3.75 6.99 -7.56
CA GLN A 122 -4.46 7.92 -6.68
C GLN A 122 -3.80 8.03 -5.31
N ALA A 123 -3.34 6.92 -4.73
CA ALA A 123 -2.65 6.89 -3.45
C ALA A 123 -1.34 7.68 -3.47
N ASP A 124 -0.58 7.62 -4.57
CA ASP A 124 0.67 8.37 -4.76
C ASP A 124 0.46 9.89 -4.70
N THR A 125 -0.73 10.38 -5.09
CA THR A 125 -1.06 11.81 -4.96
C THR A 125 -1.30 12.25 -3.52
N VAL A 126 -1.64 11.31 -2.63
CA VAL A 126 -1.94 11.57 -1.21
C VAL A 126 -0.72 11.32 -0.32
N ILE A 127 0.11 10.34 -0.68
CA ILE A 127 1.28 9.91 0.06
C ILE A 127 2.53 10.20 -0.76
N THR A 128 3.14 11.35 -0.52
CA THR A 128 4.43 11.67 -1.11
C THR A 128 5.54 10.98 -0.30
N SER A 129 6.19 9.97 -0.88
CA SER A 129 7.44 9.40 -0.37
C SER A 129 8.60 9.91 -1.21
N ALA A 130 9.62 10.49 -0.56
CA ALA A 130 10.81 10.97 -1.25
C ALA A 130 11.80 9.82 -1.57
N VAL A 131 11.76 8.72 -0.82
CA VAL A 131 12.68 7.59 -0.96
C VAL A 131 12.01 6.28 -0.53
N GLY A 132 11.85 5.35 -1.47
CA GLY A 132 11.48 3.95 -1.21
C GLY A 132 9.98 3.64 -1.16
N LEU A 133 9.69 2.33 -1.13
CA LEU A 133 8.33 1.75 -1.11
C LEU A 133 7.64 1.97 0.25
N THR A 134 6.51 2.67 0.21
CA THR A 134 5.62 2.84 1.36
C THR A 134 4.92 1.52 1.74
N LEU A 135 4.33 1.46 2.94
CA LEU A 135 3.48 0.33 3.32
C LEU A 135 2.32 0.15 2.33
N ILE A 136 1.72 1.24 1.89
CA ILE A 136 0.57 1.22 0.99
C ILE A 136 1.00 0.69 -0.39
N ASP A 137 2.17 1.07 -0.90
CA ASP A 137 2.70 0.54 -2.15
C ASP A 137 2.90 -0.99 -2.07
N ARG A 138 3.42 -1.48 -0.95
CA ARG A 138 3.62 -2.92 -0.73
C ARG A 138 2.29 -3.68 -0.71
N LEU A 139 1.24 -3.11 -0.12
CA LEU A 139 -0.10 -3.72 -0.14
C LEU A 139 -0.68 -3.76 -1.56
N HIS A 140 -0.51 -2.69 -2.35
CA HIS A 140 -0.92 -2.67 -3.75
C HIS A 140 -0.18 -3.72 -4.58
N LEU A 141 1.15 -3.76 -4.49
CA LEU A 141 1.98 -4.74 -5.20
C LEU A 141 1.63 -6.18 -4.80
N THR A 142 1.42 -6.46 -3.51
CA THR A 142 0.98 -7.78 -3.04
C THR A 142 -0.37 -8.17 -3.65
N THR A 143 -1.29 -7.22 -3.76
CA THR A 143 -2.61 -7.43 -4.37
C THR A 143 -2.49 -7.69 -5.88
N LEU A 144 -1.63 -6.97 -6.58
CA LEU A 144 -1.36 -7.21 -8.00
C LEU A 144 -0.77 -8.60 -8.23
N VAL A 145 0.18 -9.03 -7.39
CA VAL A 145 0.74 -10.39 -7.44
C VAL A 145 -0.35 -11.44 -7.23
N PHE A 146 -1.22 -11.26 -6.24
CA PHE A 146 -2.35 -12.17 -6.01
C PHE A 146 -3.25 -12.29 -7.25
N LEU A 147 -3.65 -11.16 -7.84
CA LEU A 147 -4.51 -11.15 -9.02
C LEU A 147 -3.82 -11.78 -10.24
N LEU A 148 -2.52 -11.54 -10.43
CA LEU A 148 -1.74 -12.19 -11.49
C LEU A 148 -1.65 -13.71 -11.29
N LEU A 149 -1.48 -14.19 -10.06
CA LEU A 149 -1.51 -15.62 -9.75
C LEU A 149 -2.89 -16.22 -10.00
N ALA A 150 -3.97 -15.49 -9.72
CA ALA A 150 -5.33 -15.90 -10.05
C ALA A 150 -5.56 -15.99 -11.57
N VAL A 151 -5.02 -15.05 -12.35
CA VAL A 151 -5.03 -15.11 -13.83
C VAL A 151 -4.26 -16.34 -14.31
N ALA A 152 -3.05 -16.56 -13.78
CA ALA A 152 -2.25 -17.72 -14.12
C ALA A 152 -2.98 -19.03 -13.78
N GLY A 153 -3.60 -19.13 -12.60
CA GLY A 153 -4.40 -20.28 -12.19
C GLY A 153 -5.60 -20.52 -13.11
N THR A 154 -6.26 -19.46 -13.57
CA THR A 154 -7.36 -19.52 -14.54
C THR A 154 -6.89 -20.10 -15.88
N VAL A 155 -5.79 -19.58 -16.42
CA VAL A 155 -5.21 -20.03 -17.70
C VAL A 155 -4.68 -21.47 -17.60
N LEU A 156 -4.01 -21.83 -16.51
CA LEU A 156 -3.50 -23.18 -16.27
C LEU A 156 -4.63 -24.20 -16.14
N SER A 157 -5.69 -23.85 -15.39
CA SER A 157 -6.87 -24.70 -15.25
C SER A 157 -7.54 -24.94 -16.60
N TRP A 158 -7.71 -23.89 -17.40
CA TRP A 158 -8.22 -24.03 -18.76
C TRP A 158 -7.33 -24.94 -19.61
N ARG A 159 -6.02 -24.66 -19.70
CA ARG A 159 -5.05 -25.45 -20.48
C ARG A 159 -5.06 -26.94 -20.10
N TRP A 160 -5.18 -27.26 -18.81
CA TRP A 160 -5.27 -28.64 -18.35
C TRP A 160 -6.57 -29.30 -18.83
N THR A 161 -7.69 -28.61 -18.69
CA THR A 161 -9.01 -29.15 -19.09
C THR A 161 -9.17 -29.28 -20.61
N THR A 162 -8.45 -28.49 -21.42
CA THR A 162 -8.42 -28.62 -22.89
C THR A 162 -7.57 -29.80 -23.36
N ARG A 163 -6.61 -30.25 -22.55
CA ARG A 163 -5.74 -31.42 -22.84
C ARG A 163 -6.33 -32.76 -22.38
N GLY A 164 -7.64 -32.82 -22.12
CA GLY A 164 -8.31 -34.02 -21.63
C GLY A 164 -8.22 -34.24 -20.12
N GLY A 165 -7.81 -33.23 -19.34
CA GLY A 165 -7.84 -33.29 -17.88
C GLY A 165 -9.26 -33.27 -17.32
N SER A 166 -9.49 -33.96 -16.20
CA SER A 166 -10.81 -34.02 -15.55
C SER A 166 -11.24 -32.64 -15.01
N ILE A 167 -12.40 -32.17 -15.46
CA ILE A 167 -12.98 -30.87 -15.08
C ILE A 167 -13.21 -30.78 -13.57
N VAL A 168 -13.77 -31.82 -12.97
CA VAL A 168 -14.04 -31.92 -11.52
C VAL A 168 -12.78 -31.74 -10.67
N ARG A 169 -11.62 -32.25 -11.15
CA ARG A 169 -10.35 -32.07 -10.45
C ARG A 169 -9.82 -30.65 -10.58
N ALA A 170 -9.94 -30.05 -11.76
CA ALA A 170 -9.54 -28.66 -11.98
C ALA A 170 -10.36 -27.69 -11.12
N GLU A 171 -11.66 -27.94 -10.97
CA GLU A 171 -12.53 -27.14 -10.09
C GLU A 171 -12.18 -27.30 -8.62
N ARG A 172 -11.98 -28.55 -8.14
CA ARG A 172 -11.54 -28.78 -6.74
C ARG A 172 -10.20 -28.13 -6.42
N VAL A 173 -9.25 -28.19 -7.36
CA VAL A 173 -7.95 -27.51 -7.21
C VAL A 173 -8.12 -26.00 -7.21
N SER A 174 -8.97 -25.45 -8.07
CA SER A 174 -9.27 -24.02 -8.12
C SER A 174 -9.92 -23.53 -6.83
N HIS A 175 -10.91 -24.27 -6.31
CA HIS A 175 -11.62 -23.91 -5.08
C HIS A 175 -10.69 -23.96 -3.84
N ARG A 176 -9.87 -25.00 -3.72
CA ARG A 176 -8.85 -25.08 -2.66
C ARG A 176 -7.78 -24.00 -2.83
N GLY A 177 -7.34 -23.76 -4.05
CA GLY A 177 -6.39 -22.72 -4.40
C GLY A 177 -6.91 -21.33 -4.07
N ALA A 178 -8.21 -21.07 -4.26
CA ALA A 178 -8.85 -19.81 -3.89
C ALA A 178 -8.82 -19.57 -2.39
N TRP A 179 -9.22 -20.56 -1.57
CA TRP A 179 -9.15 -20.44 -0.11
C TRP A 179 -7.71 -20.32 0.40
N ALA A 180 -6.79 -21.15 -0.12
CA ALA A 180 -5.38 -21.09 0.24
C ALA A 180 -4.75 -19.75 -0.15
N GLY A 181 -5.08 -19.24 -1.35
CA GLY A 181 -4.63 -17.94 -1.84
C GLY A 181 -5.18 -16.79 -0.99
N LEU A 182 -6.46 -16.83 -0.63
CA LEU A 182 -7.08 -15.82 0.23
C LEU A 182 -6.42 -15.80 1.62
N ALA A 183 -6.19 -16.97 2.21
CA ALA A 183 -5.48 -17.09 3.47
C ALA A 183 -4.05 -16.56 3.38
N ALA A 184 -3.31 -16.94 2.33
CA ALA A 184 -1.96 -16.45 2.09
C ALA A 184 -1.91 -14.92 1.91
N TYR A 185 -2.88 -14.35 1.18
CA TYR A 185 -3.01 -12.90 1.00
C TYR A 185 -3.29 -12.20 2.35
N ALA A 186 -4.24 -12.71 3.13
CA ALA A 186 -4.55 -12.15 4.45
C ALA A 186 -3.35 -12.19 5.39
N LEU A 187 -2.59 -13.30 5.41
CA LEU A 187 -1.36 -13.44 6.19
C LEU A 187 -0.26 -12.50 5.70
N ALA A 188 -0.08 -12.35 4.39
CA ALA A 188 0.91 -11.44 3.82
C ALA A 188 0.59 -9.97 4.17
N CYS A 189 -0.66 -9.53 3.97
CA CYS A 189 -1.10 -8.20 4.34
C CYS A 189 -1.01 -7.96 5.86
N GLY A 190 -1.46 -8.90 6.68
CA GLY A 190 -1.34 -8.83 8.14
C GLY A 190 0.12 -8.73 8.59
N GLY A 191 1.01 -9.54 8.01
CA GLY A 191 2.45 -9.49 8.28
C GLY A 191 3.10 -8.16 7.88
N LEU A 192 2.72 -7.59 6.74
CA LEU A 192 3.18 -6.28 6.31
C LEU A 192 2.75 -5.16 7.27
N VAL A 193 1.49 -5.20 7.71
CA VAL A 193 0.95 -4.22 8.67
C VAL A 193 1.63 -4.36 10.03
N LEU A 194 1.82 -5.58 10.53
CA LEU A 194 2.52 -5.83 11.80
C LEU A 194 3.98 -5.37 11.75
N LEU A 195 4.70 -5.66 10.66
CA LEU A 195 6.08 -5.23 10.48
C LEU A 195 6.22 -3.71 10.40
N ALA A 196 5.22 -3.02 9.83
CA ALA A 196 5.17 -1.56 9.84
C ALA A 196 4.82 -0.98 11.21
N ALA A 197 4.00 -1.67 12.01
CA ALA A 197 3.65 -1.24 13.37
C ALA A 197 4.82 -1.37 14.37
N TRP A 198 5.79 -2.25 14.09
CA TRP A 198 6.99 -2.44 14.93
C TRP A 198 8.20 -1.59 14.54
N ARG A 199 8.11 -0.78 13.49
CA ARG A 199 9.18 0.14 13.06
C ARG A 199 8.85 1.57 13.46
#